data_AF-A0A662ZJL7-F1
#
_entry.id   AF-A0A662ZJL7-F1
#
_cell.length_a   1.000
_cell.length_b   1.000
_cell.length_c   1.000
_cell.angle_alpha   90.00
_cell.angle_beta   90.00
_cell.angle_gamma   90.00
#
_symmetry.space_group_name_H-M   'P 1'
#
loop_
_entity.id
_entity.type
_entity.pdbx_description
1 polymer ?
#
loop_
_entity_poly.entity_id
_entity_poly.type
_entity_poly.pdbx_seq_one_letter_code
_entity_poly.pdbx_strand_id
1 'polypeptide(L)'
;MTSRPKLIKSPSDFSCASCLVNSLCLSTGSFDHQTFTAIDGIIERKKNYQKASIIYKAGDELKNLYAIRSGGVKIYSINEHGEEQITSFHMPGDLIGFDAIADNRHLSFAQTLETSNICEIPFEQLMRLASRYPALNVRLLKLISAEISVKKNLMMMISKQTAEQRLATFIVHLSDNLKRRNLSGNEIKLPMTRYEIGNYISLTVETISRLLSKFQQKQIISVKGKYITIINHEKLREIVES
;
A
#
# COMPACT_ATOMS: atom_id res chain seq x y z
N MET A 1 -23.22 -10.79 -36.69
CA MET A 1 -22.03 -9.93 -36.79
C MET A 1 -22.41 -8.51 -36.37
N THR A 2 -22.27 -8.18 -35.09
CA THR A 2 -22.47 -6.80 -34.59
C THR A 2 -21.35 -6.51 -33.61
N SER A 3 -20.32 -5.85 -34.12
CA SER A 3 -19.14 -5.39 -33.41
C SER A 3 -19.50 -4.28 -32.42
N ARG A 4 -19.33 -4.56 -31.12
CA ARG A 4 -19.29 -3.53 -30.06
C ARG A 4 -18.02 -2.69 -30.20
N PRO A 5 -18.08 -1.35 -30.18
CA PRO A 5 -16.88 -0.53 -30.15
C PRO A 5 -16.26 -0.59 -28.74
N LYS A 6 -15.02 -1.09 -28.64
CA LYS A 6 -14.17 -0.91 -27.46
C LYS A 6 -13.65 0.53 -27.45
N LEU A 7 -14.29 1.40 -26.68
CA LEU A 7 -13.72 2.70 -26.32
C LEU A 7 -12.61 2.48 -25.28
N ILE A 8 -11.38 2.26 -25.75
CA ILE A 8 -10.19 2.33 -24.92
C ILE A 8 -9.91 3.82 -24.71
N LYS A 9 -10.34 4.37 -23.56
CA LYS A 9 -10.01 5.75 -23.19
C LYS A 9 -8.50 5.90 -23.01
N SER A 10 -7.95 6.96 -23.60
CA SER A 10 -6.54 7.32 -23.51
C SER A 10 -6.14 7.61 -22.05
N PRO A 11 -4.87 7.37 -21.65
CA PRO A 11 -4.41 7.64 -20.27
C PRO A 11 -4.46 9.12 -19.86
N SER A 12 -4.73 10.05 -20.79
CA SER A 12 -4.85 11.50 -20.54
C SER A 12 -6.22 11.96 -20.04
N ASP A 13 -7.27 11.13 -20.06
CA ASP A 13 -8.64 11.55 -19.73
C ASP A 13 -9.08 11.24 -18.28
N PHE A 14 -8.13 10.90 -17.40
CA PHE A 14 -8.44 10.46 -16.04
C PHE A 14 -8.13 11.53 -14.99
N SER A 15 -9.15 12.24 -14.51
CA SER A 15 -9.07 13.11 -13.33
C SER A 15 -9.14 12.29 -12.04
N CYS A 16 -8.69 12.86 -10.91
CA CYS A 16 -8.87 12.23 -9.60
C CYS A 16 -10.36 12.04 -9.27
N ALA A 17 -11.26 12.84 -9.85
CA ALA A 17 -12.70 12.71 -9.65
C ALA A 17 -13.24 11.38 -10.20
N SER A 18 -12.61 10.87 -11.26
CA SER A 18 -12.92 9.57 -11.88
C SER A 18 -12.07 8.41 -11.35
N CYS A 19 -11.20 8.66 -10.36
CA CYS A 19 -10.29 7.64 -9.84
C CYS A 19 -11.01 6.71 -8.86
N LEU A 20 -10.93 5.40 -9.09
CA LEU A 20 -11.58 4.38 -8.26
C LEU A 20 -11.06 4.34 -6.82
N VAL A 21 -9.81 4.76 -6.62
CA VAL A 21 -9.20 4.88 -5.28
C VAL A 21 -9.25 6.30 -4.74
N ASN A 22 -10.00 7.21 -5.40
CA ASN A 22 -10.14 8.60 -4.96
C ASN A 22 -10.47 8.59 -3.48
N SER A 23 -11.56 7.91 -3.07
CA SER A 23 -12.12 7.77 -1.69
C SER A 23 -11.11 7.42 -0.58
N LEU A 24 -9.92 6.95 -0.91
CA LEU A 24 -8.85 6.60 0.03
C LEU A 24 -7.57 7.43 -0.12
N CYS A 25 -7.41 8.13 -1.25
CA CYS A 25 -6.21 8.85 -1.64
C CYS A 25 -6.09 10.23 -0.95
N LEU A 26 -5.13 11.04 -1.38
CA LEU A 26 -4.91 12.40 -0.89
C LEU A 26 -6.17 13.27 -1.00
N SER A 27 -6.91 13.13 -2.09
CA SER A 27 -8.02 13.99 -2.52
C SER A 27 -9.34 13.80 -1.74
N THR A 28 -9.32 13.12 -0.58
CA THR A 28 -10.54 12.72 0.17
C THR A 28 -10.70 13.33 1.54
N GLY A 29 -10.20 14.55 1.69
CA GLY A 29 -10.82 15.42 2.68
C GLY A 29 -12.26 15.73 2.27
N SER A 30 -13.06 16.19 3.23
CA SER A 30 -14.22 17.05 2.96
C SER A 30 -13.75 18.37 2.36
N PHE A 31 -13.11 18.28 1.19
CA PHE A 31 -12.56 19.39 0.45
C PHE A 31 -13.70 20.04 -0.32
N ASP A 32 -13.70 21.37 -0.32
CA ASP A 32 -14.52 22.09 -1.27
C ASP A 32 -14.01 21.84 -2.70
N HIS A 33 -14.84 22.22 -3.68
CA HIS A 33 -14.51 22.04 -5.09
C HIS A 33 -13.19 22.75 -5.48
N GLN A 34 -12.89 23.88 -4.85
CA GLN A 34 -11.68 24.66 -5.14
C GLN A 34 -10.42 23.94 -4.69
N THR A 35 -10.40 23.45 -3.45
CA THR A 35 -9.28 22.66 -2.90
C THR A 35 -9.06 21.40 -3.72
N PHE A 36 -10.14 20.70 -4.08
CA PHE A 36 -10.04 19.50 -4.91
C PHE A 36 -9.42 19.80 -6.28
N THR A 37 -9.91 20.83 -6.98
CA THR A 37 -9.41 21.22 -8.30
C THR A 37 -7.94 21.62 -8.25
N ALA A 38 -7.53 22.34 -7.20
CA ALA A 38 -6.14 22.73 -7.00
C ALA A 38 -5.22 21.51 -6.81
N ILE A 39 -5.64 20.53 -5.99
CA ILE A 39 -4.90 19.28 -5.80
C ILE A 39 -4.85 18.48 -7.11
N ASP A 40 -5.97 18.34 -7.82
CA ASP A 40 -6.05 17.63 -9.10
C ASP A 40 -5.09 18.25 -10.15
N GLY A 41 -4.93 19.57 -10.13
CA GLY A 41 -4.07 20.30 -11.06
C GLY A 41 -2.57 20.01 -10.92
N ILE A 42 -2.09 19.63 -9.74
CA ILE A 42 -0.65 19.39 -9.50
C ILE A 42 -0.23 17.92 -9.68
N ILE A 43 -1.19 16.99 -9.80
CA ILE A 43 -0.90 15.55 -9.83
C ILE A 43 -0.46 15.11 -11.23
N GLU A 44 0.72 14.50 -11.31
CA GLU A 44 1.25 13.91 -12.54
C GLU A 44 0.86 12.43 -12.65
N ARG A 45 0.00 12.07 -13.62
CA ARG A 45 -0.68 10.76 -13.67
C ARG A 45 -0.09 9.73 -14.64
N LYS A 46 0.97 10.11 -15.37
CA LYS A 46 1.40 9.38 -16.59
C LYS A 46 2.42 8.27 -16.36
N LYS A 47 2.83 7.98 -15.11
CA LYS A 47 3.94 7.06 -14.88
C LYS A 47 3.47 5.63 -14.63
N ASN A 48 3.70 4.81 -15.65
CA ASN A 48 3.57 3.36 -15.60
C ASN A 48 4.90 2.74 -15.25
N TYR A 49 4.94 2.03 -14.13
CA TYR A 49 6.11 1.33 -13.65
C TYR A 49 5.94 -0.17 -13.92
N GLN A 50 6.93 -0.78 -14.57
CA GLN A 50 6.96 -2.23 -14.73
C GLN A 50 7.23 -2.90 -13.38
N LYS A 51 6.97 -4.21 -13.27
CA LYS A 51 7.34 -4.98 -12.08
C LYS A 51 8.84 -4.80 -11.77
N ALA A 52 9.18 -4.69 -10.48
CA ALA A 52 10.52 -4.50 -9.94
C ALA A 52 11.18 -3.16 -10.29
N SER A 53 10.43 -2.18 -10.82
CA SER A 53 10.96 -0.83 -11.04
C SER A 53 11.13 -0.10 -9.72
N ILE A 54 12.25 0.63 -9.59
CA ILE A 54 12.51 1.51 -8.45
C ILE A 54 11.82 2.85 -8.71
N ILE A 55 11.03 3.31 -7.73
CA ILE A 55 10.35 4.61 -7.76
C ILE A 55 11.28 5.69 -7.22
N TYR A 56 11.92 5.41 -6.08
CA TYR A 56 12.98 6.21 -5.48
C TYR A 56 13.92 5.29 -4.67
N LYS A 57 15.15 5.76 -4.46
CA LYS A 57 16.18 5.08 -3.66
C LYS A 57 16.42 5.81 -2.35
N ALA A 58 16.96 5.09 -1.37
CA ALA A 58 17.49 5.73 -0.18
C ALA A 58 18.60 6.73 -0.59
N GLY A 59 18.55 7.93 -0.02
CA GLY A 59 19.42 9.05 -0.34
C GLY A 59 18.94 9.96 -1.46
N ASP A 60 17.96 9.56 -2.29
CA ASP A 60 17.39 10.44 -3.32
C ASP A 60 16.71 11.65 -2.68
N GLU A 61 16.81 12.81 -3.33
CA GLU A 61 16.15 14.05 -2.90
C GLU A 61 14.62 13.93 -2.98
N LEU A 62 13.93 14.51 -1.99
CA LEU A 62 12.47 14.59 -1.98
C LEU A 62 11.97 15.56 -3.06
N LYS A 63 11.53 14.99 -4.19
CA LYS A 63 10.86 15.75 -5.27
C LYS A 63 9.36 15.59 -5.24
N ASN A 64 8.90 14.37 -5.02
CA ASN A 64 7.50 13.99 -5.11
C ASN A 64 7.09 13.12 -3.93
N LEU A 65 5.83 13.23 -3.54
CA LEU A 65 5.13 12.11 -2.91
C LEU A 65 4.48 11.27 -4.01
N TYR A 66 4.20 10.00 -3.71
CA TYR A 66 3.69 9.08 -4.71
C TYR A 66 2.40 8.42 -4.22
N ALA A 67 1.33 8.52 -5.00
CA ALA A 67 0.06 7.85 -4.72
C ALA A 67 -0.10 6.64 -5.63
N ILE A 68 -0.40 5.48 -5.05
CA ILE A 68 -0.54 4.23 -5.81
C ILE A 68 -1.95 4.19 -6.39
N ARG A 69 -2.05 4.22 -7.72
CA ARG A 69 -3.36 4.14 -8.39
C ARG A 69 -3.78 2.70 -8.66
N SER A 70 -2.83 1.85 -9.03
CA SER A 70 -3.03 0.41 -9.22
C SER A 70 -1.71 -0.34 -9.07
N GLY A 71 -1.77 -1.65 -8.82
CA GLY A 71 -0.62 -2.50 -8.55
C GLY A 71 -0.25 -2.52 -7.07
N GLY A 72 1.03 -2.72 -6.77
CA GLY A 72 1.54 -2.77 -5.40
C GLY A 72 3.01 -2.36 -5.31
N VAL A 73 3.40 -1.83 -4.17
CA VAL A 73 4.76 -1.34 -3.89
C VAL A 73 5.23 -1.88 -2.54
N LYS A 74 6.50 -2.29 -2.46
CA LYS A 74 7.19 -2.52 -1.19
C LYS A 74 8.08 -1.34 -0.86
N ILE A 75 8.16 -0.99 0.43
CA ILE A 75 9.18 -0.10 0.97
C ILE A 75 10.16 -0.95 1.76
N TYR A 76 11.45 -0.72 1.55
CA TYR A 76 12.50 -1.46 2.24
C TYR A 76 13.72 -0.59 2.51
N SER A 77 14.50 -0.99 3.50
CA SER A 77 15.82 -0.43 3.79
C SER A 77 16.86 -1.51 3.63
N ILE A 78 18.10 -1.10 3.40
CA ILE A 78 19.26 -1.99 3.31
C ILE A 78 20.21 -1.59 4.45
N ASN A 79 20.66 -2.56 5.26
CA ASN A 79 21.64 -2.29 6.31
C ASN A 79 23.07 -2.25 5.76
N GLU A 80 24.05 -1.97 6.61
CA GLU A 80 25.48 -1.88 6.22
C GLU A 80 26.04 -3.20 5.66
N HIS A 81 25.41 -4.33 5.98
CA HIS A 81 25.78 -5.65 5.48
C HIS A 81 25.08 -6.02 4.15
N GLY A 82 24.27 -5.12 3.60
CA GLY A 82 23.54 -5.36 2.35
C GLY A 82 22.24 -6.15 2.53
N GLU A 83 21.77 -6.35 3.76
CA GLU A 83 20.55 -7.11 4.03
C GLU A 83 19.31 -6.22 3.86
N GLU A 84 18.37 -6.68 3.04
CA GLU A 84 17.08 -6.04 2.82
C GLU A 84 16.14 -6.29 4.01
N GLN A 85 15.51 -5.23 4.51
CA GLN A 85 14.37 -5.31 5.42
C GLN A 85 13.19 -4.50 4.86
N ILE A 86 12.12 -5.20 4.49
CA ILE A 86 10.84 -4.65 4.08
C ILE A 86 10.13 -4.10 5.31
N THR A 87 9.72 -2.84 5.23
CA THR A 87 9.10 -2.10 6.33
C THR A 87 7.61 -1.86 6.10
N SER A 88 7.15 -1.92 4.85
CA SER A 88 5.73 -1.82 4.52
C SER A 88 5.41 -2.33 3.11
N PHE A 89 4.14 -2.69 2.92
CA PHE A 89 3.53 -2.91 1.61
C PHE A 89 2.42 -1.91 1.40
N HIS A 90 2.44 -1.24 0.26
CA HIS A 90 1.45 -0.24 -0.11
C HIS A 90 0.67 -0.70 -1.34
N MET A 91 -0.62 -0.43 -1.30
CA MET A 91 -1.65 -0.89 -2.22
C MET A 91 -2.41 0.32 -2.80
N PRO A 92 -3.34 0.13 -3.74
CA PRO A 92 -4.03 1.24 -4.38
C PRO A 92 -4.75 2.16 -3.37
N GLY A 93 -4.54 3.47 -3.47
CA GLY A 93 -5.04 4.49 -2.55
C GLY A 93 -4.03 4.94 -1.51
N ASP A 94 -2.94 4.19 -1.31
CA ASP A 94 -1.92 4.54 -0.32
C ASP A 94 -0.95 5.58 -0.89
N LEU A 95 -0.41 6.43 -0.01
CA LEU A 95 0.64 7.40 -0.31
C LEU A 95 1.98 6.93 0.29
N ILE A 96 3.07 7.15 -0.45
CA ILE A 96 4.44 6.84 -0.04
C ILE A 96 5.36 8.06 -0.25
N GLY A 97 6.55 8.00 0.34
CA GLY A 97 7.56 9.07 0.31
C GLY A 97 7.55 10.00 1.53
N PHE A 98 6.70 9.73 2.53
CA PHE A 98 6.64 10.53 3.77
C PHE A 98 7.94 10.45 4.60
N ASP A 99 8.71 9.37 4.46
CA ASP A 99 9.97 9.16 5.15
C ASP A 99 11.03 10.22 4.79
N ALA A 100 10.89 10.87 3.63
CA ALA A 100 11.83 11.86 3.16
C ALA A 100 11.58 13.29 3.68
N ILE A 101 10.43 13.54 4.30
CA ILE A 101 9.98 14.91 4.63
C ILE A 101 10.89 15.58 5.66
N ALA A 102 11.42 14.81 6.63
CA ALA A 102 12.24 15.36 7.70
C ALA A 102 13.57 15.93 7.18
N ASP A 103 14.25 15.21 6.28
CA ASP A 103 15.62 15.52 5.85
C ASP A 103 15.72 15.90 4.35
N ASN A 104 14.58 16.09 3.68
CA ASN A 104 14.46 16.26 2.23
C ASN A 104 15.15 15.15 1.41
N ARG A 105 15.30 13.95 1.99
CA ARG A 105 15.90 12.78 1.34
C ARG A 105 15.24 11.49 1.79
N HIS A 106 14.97 10.60 0.85
CA HIS A 106 14.37 9.30 1.15
C HIS A 106 15.29 8.46 2.05
N LEU A 107 14.72 7.88 3.11
CA LEU A 107 15.44 6.99 4.03
C LEU A 107 15.37 5.52 3.56
N SER A 108 14.47 5.24 2.63
CA SER A 108 14.13 3.91 2.16
C SER A 108 14.07 3.84 0.63
N PHE A 109 14.02 2.61 0.13
CA PHE A 109 13.77 2.31 -1.27
C PHE A 109 12.29 2.01 -1.47
N ALA A 110 11.72 2.45 -2.59
CA ALA A 110 10.40 2.04 -3.04
C ALA A 110 10.48 1.27 -4.36
N GLN A 111 9.93 0.06 -4.38
CA GLN A 111 9.95 -0.81 -5.57
C GLN A 111 8.58 -1.42 -5.85
N THR A 112 8.21 -1.45 -7.13
CA THR A 112 6.95 -2.07 -7.56
C THR A 112 7.00 -3.60 -7.49
N LEU A 113 5.94 -4.21 -6.96
CA LEU A 113 5.78 -5.67 -6.86
C LEU A 113 5.15 -6.30 -8.11
N GLU A 114 4.42 -5.49 -8.87
CA GLU A 114 3.80 -5.82 -10.15
C GLU A 114 3.76 -4.57 -11.04
N THR A 115 3.22 -4.67 -12.24
CA THR A 115 3.00 -3.48 -13.07
C THR A 115 2.04 -2.54 -12.35
N SER A 116 2.51 -1.31 -12.08
CA SER A 116 1.83 -0.35 -11.22
C SER A 116 1.65 0.98 -11.96
N ASN A 117 0.50 1.62 -11.75
CA ASN A 117 0.27 3.01 -12.17
C ASN A 117 0.43 3.89 -10.93
N ILE A 118 1.31 4.88 -10.99
CA ILE A 118 1.66 5.72 -9.84
C ILE A 118 1.48 7.18 -10.23
N CYS A 119 0.80 7.92 -9.38
CA CYS A 119 0.65 9.36 -9.50
C CYS A 119 1.77 10.03 -8.71
N GLU A 120 2.51 10.95 -9.34
CA GLU A 120 3.51 11.77 -8.67
C GLU A 120 2.91 13.10 -8.26
N ILE A 121 3.20 13.53 -7.03
CA ILE A 121 2.65 14.73 -6.43
C ILE A 121 3.84 15.60 -6.04
N PRO A 122 4.16 16.65 -6.81
CA PRO A 122 5.29 17.53 -6.54
C PRO A 122 5.21 18.12 -5.14
N PHE A 123 6.19 17.79 -4.30
CA PHE A 123 6.13 18.06 -2.87
C PHE A 123 6.05 19.55 -2.58
N GLU A 124 6.86 20.36 -3.26
CA GLU A 124 6.80 21.82 -3.09
C GLU A 124 5.44 22.42 -3.48
N GLN A 125 4.83 21.96 -4.58
CA GLN A 125 3.52 22.44 -5.01
C GLN A 125 2.46 22.03 -3.98
N LEU A 126 2.53 20.80 -3.49
CA LEU A 126 1.65 20.29 -2.45
C LEU A 126 1.74 21.13 -1.17
N MET A 127 2.95 21.49 -0.72
CA MET A 127 3.15 22.33 0.46
C MET A 127 2.62 23.75 0.26
N ARG A 128 2.81 24.35 -0.93
CA ARG A 128 2.18 25.65 -1.27
C ARG A 128 0.66 25.59 -1.21
N LEU A 129 0.05 24.51 -1.71
CA LEU A 129 -1.40 24.30 -1.57
C LEU A 129 -1.79 24.12 -0.11
N ALA A 130 -1.02 23.37 0.67
CA ALA A 130 -1.33 23.09 2.06
C ALA A 130 -1.31 24.37 2.92
N SER A 131 -0.42 25.32 2.63
CA SER A 131 -0.42 26.66 3.24
C SER A 131 -1.66 27.48 2.89
N ARG A 132 -2.26 27.27 1.71
CA ARG A 132 -3.47 27.97 1.24
C ARG A 132 -4.77 27.33 1.71
N TYR A 133 -4.78 26.00 1.86
CA TYR A 133 -5.96 25.20 2.18
C TYR A 133 -5.73 24.42 3.47
N PRO A 134 -6.14 24.94 4.65
CA PRO A 134 -5.85 24.32 5.95
C PRO A 134 -6.36 22.87 6.09
N ALA A 135 -7.46 22.53 5.42
CA ALA A 135 -7.99 21.16 5.38
C ALA A 135 -6.98 20.15 4.81
N LEU A 136 -6.14 20.58 3.86
CA LEU A 136 -5.10 19.73 3.25
C LEU A 136 -3.97 19.45 4.25
N ASN A 137 -3.54 20.44 5.03
CA ASN A 137 -2.58 20.23 6.13
C ASN A 137 -3.09 19.18 7.13
N VAL A 138 -4.34 19.30 7.58
CA VAL A 138 -4.96 18.33 8.49
C VAL A 138 -5.01 16.94 7.86
N ARG A 139 -5.30 16.85 6.56
CA ARG A 139 -5.30 15.57 5.83
C ARG A 139 -3.91 14.94 5.77
N LEU A 140 -2.86 15.71 5.46
CA LEU A 140 -1.48 15.23 5.43
C LEU A 140 -1.02 14.73 6.80
N LEU A 141 -1.32 15.48 7.87
CA LEU A 141 -1.02 15.06 9.25
C LEU A 141 -1.71 13.74 9.61
N LYS A 142 -2.98 13.57 9.22
CA LYS A 142 -3.71 12.30 9.43
C LYS A 142 -3.08 11.13 8.67
N LEU A 143 -2.61 11.35 7.44
CA LEU A 143 -1.93 10.32 6.66
C LEU A 143 -0.60 9.91 7.30
N ILE A 144 0.21 10.88 7.73
CA ILE A 144 1.48 10.61 8.44
C ILE A 144 1.23 9.88 9.76
N SER A 145 0.23 10.32 10.55
CA SER A 145 -0.14 9.67 11.80
C SER A 145 -0.63 8.23 11.62
N ALA A 146 -1.37 7.96 10.53
CA ALA A 146 -1.78 6.61 10.17
C ALA A 146 -0.57 5.73 9.84
N GLU A 147 0.40 6.24 9.08
CA GLU A 147 1.65 5.52 8.74
C GLU A 147 2.47 5.19 9.99
N ILE A 148 2.60 6.12 10.93
CA ILE A 148 3.25 5.88 12.24
C ILE A 148 2.53 4.77 13.00
N SER A 149 1.20 4.80 13.02
CA SER A 149 0.38 3.80 13.72
C SER A 149 0.56 2.40 13.13
N VAL A 150 0.63 2.28 11.80
CA VAL A 150 0.92 1.02 11.10
C VAL A 150 2.29 0.47 11.51
N LYS A 151 3.33 1.30 11.50
CA LYS A 151 4.70 0.90 11.91
C LYS A 151 4.78 0.48 13.38
N LYS A 152 4.09 1.21 14.27
CA LYS A 152 3.99 0.83 15.70
C LYS A 152 3.32 -0.53 15.87
N ASN A 153 2.24 -0.80 15.14
CA ASN A 153 1.54 -2.08 15.19
C ASN A 153 2.40 -3.23 14.64
N LEU A 154 3.18 -2.99 13.58
CA LEU A 154 4.14 -3.98 13.06
C LEU A 154 5.21 -4.31 14.11
N MET A 155 5.77 -3.30 14.78
CA MET A 155 6.75 -3.52 15.86
C MET A 155 6.15 -4.37 16.99
N MET A 156 4.94 -4.04 17.45
CA MET A 156 4.24 -4.83 18.48
C MET A 156 3.98 -6.27 18.02
N MET A 157 3.52 -6.45 16.77
CA MET A 157 3.32 -7.76 16.15
C MET A 157 4.61 -8.58 16.19
N ILE A 158 5.72 -8.03 15.70
CA ILE A 158 7.00 -8.75 15.66
C ILE A 158 7.52 -9.08 17.06
N SER A 159 7.36 -8.17 18.04
CA SER A 159 7.88 -8.36 19.39
C SER A 159 7.05 -9.27 20.29
N LYS A 160 5.73 -9.38 20.06
CA LYS A 160 4.81 -10.04 21.00
C LYS A 160 4.08 -11.24 20.43
N GLN A 161 3.93 -11.34 19.10
CA GLN A 161 3.17 -12.42 18.48
C GLN A 161 4.05 -13.60 18.04
N THR A 162 3.56 -14.80 18.28
CA THR A 162 4.07 -16.05 17.72
C THR A 162 4.01 -16.03 16.19
N ALA A 163 4.73 -16.96 15.54
CA ALA A 163 4.71 -17.05 14.08
C ALA A 163 3.31 -17.28 13.50
N GLU A 164 2.48 -18.07 14.19
CA GLU A 164 1.11 -18.36 13.77
C GLU A 164 0.22 -17.10 13.84
N GLN A 165 0.27 -16.38 14.97
CA GLN A 165 -0.40 -15.09 15.15
C GLN A 165 0.04 -14.07 14.10
N ARG A 166 1.35 -13.90 13.85
CA ARG A 166 1.87 -12.92 12.88
C ARG A 166 1.31 -13.14 11.48
N LEU A 167 1.29 -14.39 11.00
CA LEU A 167 0.74 -14.71 9.69
C LEU A 167 -0.78 -14.48 9.65
N ALA A 168 -1.51 -14.85 10.70
CA ALA A 168 -2.95 -14.58 10.79
C ALA A 168 -3.23 -13.08 10.78
N THR A 169 -2.53 -12.29 11.59
CA THR A 169 -2.68 -10.83 11.65
C THR A 169 -2.37 -10.19 10.31
N PHE A 170 -1.33 -10.66 9.60
CA PHE A 170 -1.02 -10.20 8.25
C PHE A 170 -2.17 -10.43 7.27
N ILE A 171 -2.78 -11.63 7.26
CA ILE A 171 -3.91 -11.96 6.37
C ILE A 171 -5.14 -11.12 6.73
N VAL A 172 -5.46 -10.98 8.01
CA VAL A 172 -6.58 -10.14 8.49
C VAL A 172 -6.39 -8.69 8.06
N HIS A 173 -5.19 -8.14 8.24
CA HIS A 173 -4.87 -6.77 7.83
C HIS A 173 -5.07 -6.56 6.31
N LEU A 174 -4.67 -7.52 5.48
CA LEU A 174 -4.92 -7.45 4.04
C LEU A 174 -6.41 -7.49 3.70
N SER A 175 -7.19 -8.36 4.36
CA SER A 175 -8.65 -8.42 4.20
C SER A 175 -9.31 -7.09 4.59
N ASP A 176 -8.94 -6.54 5.75
CA ASP A 176 -9.55 -5.31 6.25
C ASP A 176 -9.16 -4.12 5.38
N ASN A 177 -7.95 -4.11 4.81
CA ASN A 177 -7.56 -3.15 3.80
C ASN A 177 -8.47 -3.20 2.57
N LEU A 178 -8.79 -4.39 2.04
CA LEU A 178 -9.72 -4.53 0.92
C LEU A 178 -11.13 -4.04 1.29
N LYS A 179 -11.63 -4.38 2.49
CA LYS A 179 -12.94 -3.92 2.97
C LYS A 179 -13.01 -2.40 3.06
N ARG A 180 -11.95 -1.72 3.54
CA ARG A 180 -11.86 -0.25 3.55
C ARG A 180 -11.95 0.35 2.14
N ARG A 181 -11.61 -0.42 1.10
CA ARG A 181 -11.77 -0.02 -0.32
C ARG A 181 -13.10 -0.45 -0.94
N ASN A 182 -14.08 -0.85 -0.13
CA ASN A 182 -15.36 -1.41 -0.57
C ASN A 182 -15.19 -2.62 -1.50
N LEU A 183 -14.09 -3.36 -1.36
CA LEU A 183 -13.85 -4.62 -2.06
C LEU A 183 -14.17 -5.79 -1.12
N SER A 184 -14.42 -6.96 -1.71
CA SER A 184 -14.54 -8.19 -0.94
C SER A 184 -13.25 -8.45 -0.16
N GLY A 185 -13.35 -8.54 1.16
CA GLY A 185 -12.24 -8.97 2.03
C GLY A 185 -12.05 -10.48 2.07
N ASN A 186 -12.85 -11.25 1.33
CA ASN A 186 -12.81 -12.71 1.39
C ASN A 186 -11.72 -13.31 0.51
N GLU A 187 -11.37 -12.67 -0.60
CA GLU A 187 -10.31 -13.15 -1.50
C GLU A 187 -9.23 -12.08 -1.65
N ILE A 188 -8.00 -12.46 -1.32
CA ILE A 188 -6.84 -11.58 -1.29
C ILE A 188 -5.87 -12.05 -2.36
N LYS A 189 -5.59 -11.20 -3.34
CA LYS A 189 -4.45 -11.38 -4.25
C LYS A 189 -3.19 -10.85 -3.59
N LEU A 190 -2.15 -11.68 -3.49
CA LEU A 190 -0.84 -11.31 -2.97
C LEU A 190 0.08 -10.89 -4.13
N PRO A 191 0.37 -9.59 -4.32
CA PRO A 191 1.36 -9.17 -5.31
C PRO A 191 2.78 -9.58 -4.90
N MET A 192 3.03 -9.68 -3.60
CA MET A 192 4.30 -10.08 -2.99
C MET A 192 4.50 -11.61 -2.99
N THR A 193 5.77 -12.01 -2.93
CA THR A 193 6.24 -13.39 -2.80
C THR A 193 6.24 -13.85 -1.34
N ARG A 194 6.37 -15.16 -1.11
CA ARG A 194 6.51 -15.71 0.25
C ARG A 194 7.78 -15.23 0.94
N TYR A 195 8.86 -15.01 0.19
CA TYR A 195 10.09 -14.41 0.71
C TYR A 195 9.84 -13.00 1.21
N GLU A 196 9.20 -12.14 0.41
CA GLU A 196 8.89 -10.76 0.81
C GLU A 196 7.95 -10.71 2.02
N ILE A 197 6.95 -11.61 2.09
CA ILE A 197 6.10 -11.73 3.28
C ILE A 197 6.96 -12.10 4.49
N GLY A 198 7.80 -13.13 4.36
CA GLY A 198 8.70 -13.59 5.44
C GLY A 198 9.64 -12.52 5.93
N ASN A 199 10.22 -11.76 5.01
CA ASN A 199 11.06 -10.62 5.34
C ASN A 199 10.27 -9.55 6.14
N TYR A 200 9.06 -9.21 5.69
CA TYR A 200 8.21 -8.20 6.35
C TYR A 200 7.73 -8.60 7.76
N ILE A 201 7.29 -9.85 7.96
CA ILE A 201 6.80 -10.31 9.28
C ILE A 201 7.83 -11.12 10.07
N SER A 202 9.10 -11.08 9.68
CA SER A 202 10.24 -11.78 10.30
C SER A 202 10.01 -13.29 10.48
N LEU A 203 9.61 -13.97 9.40
CA LEU A 203 9.43 -15.42 9.33
C LEU A 203 10.20 -16.02 8.14
N THR A 204 10.60 -17.28 8.27
CA THR A 204 11.19 -18.01 7.13
C THR A 204 10.10 -18.41 6.13
N VAL A 205 10.49 -18.56 4.85
CA VAL A 205 9.59 -19.04 3.79
C VAL A 205 9.03 -20.43 4.12
N GLU A 206 9.84 -21.30 4.72
CA GLU A 206 9.42 -22.61 5.21
C GLU A 206 8.33 -22.50 6.29
N THR A 207 8.54 -21.62 7.29
CA THR A 207 7.56 -21.39 8.36
C THR A 207 6.23 -20.89 7.80
N ILE A 208 6.27 -19.93 6.87
CA ILE A 208 5.06 -19.44 6.19
C ILE A 208 4.35 -20.57 5.46
N SER A 209 5.09 -21.38 4.69
CA SER A 209 4.51 -22.46 3.90
C SER A 209 3.85 -23.53 4.78
N ARG A 210 4.47 -23.87 5.90
CA ARG A 210 3.93 -24.77 6.92
C ARG A 210 2.65 -24.23 7.56
N LEU A 211 2.65 -22.95 7.95
CA LEU A 211 1.49 -22.31 8.58
C LEU A 211 0.32 -22.14 7.63
N LEU A 212 0.56 -21.77 6.37
CA LEU A 212 -0.50 -21.72 5.35
C LEU A 212 -1.12 -23.09 5.12
N SER A 213 -0.30 -24.15 5.05
CA SER A 213 -0.79 -25.53 4.96
C SER A 213 -1.63 -25.91 6.17
N LYS A 214 -1.19 -25.55 7.38
CA LYS A 214 -1.94 -25.75 8.64
C LYS A 214 -3.30 -25.04 8.61
N PHE A 215 -3.33 -23.77 8.21
CA PHE A 215 -4.58 -23.00 8.10
C PHE A 215 -5.54 -23.60 7.06
N GLN A 216 -5.00 -24.13 5.96
CA GLN A 216 -5.80 -24.81 4.94
C GLN A 216 -6.37 -26.14 5.43
N GLN A 217 -5.57 -26.97 6.11
CA GLN A 217 -6.04 -28.22 6.72
C GLN A 217 -7.15 -27.98 7.74
N LYS A 218 -7.07 -26.88 8.50
CA LYS A 218 -8.09 -26.46 9.46
C LYS A 218 -9.31 -25.77 8.82
N GLN A 219 -9.38 -25.68 7.49
CA GLN A 219 -10.47 -25.00 6.75
C GLN A 219 -10.66 -23.53 7.15
N ILE A 220 -9.56 -22.85 7.52
CA ILE A 220 -9.58 -21.42 7.87
C ILE A 220 -9.39 -20.58 6.61
N ILE A 221 -8.51 -21.02 5.72
CA ILE A 221 -8.23 -20.39 4.43
C ILE A 221 -8.14 -21.42 3.30
N SER A 222 -8.26 -20.97 2.05
CA SER A 222 -7.84 -21.70 0.86
C SER A 222 -6.72 -20.93 0.17
N VAL A 223 -5.70 -21.62 -0.35
CA VAL A 223 -4.60 -21.01 -1.08
C VAL A 223 -4.57 -21.55 -2.51
N LYS A 224 -4.67 -20.65 -3.49
CA LYS A 224 -4.58 -20.97 -4.93
C LYS A 224 -3.59 -20.03 -5.61
N GLY A 225 -2.35 -20.51 -5.77
CA GLY A 225 -1.26 -19.70 -6.32
C GLY A 225 -1.01 -18.45 -5.46
N LYS A 226 -1.28 -17.27 -6.03
CA LYS A 226 -1.16 -15.97 -5.35
C LYS A 226 -2.41 -15.53 -4.59
N TYR A 227 -3.50 -16.30 -4.66
CA TYR A 227 -4.76 -15.97 -4.02
C TYR A 227 -4.90 -16.69 -2.68
N ILE A 228 -5.34 -15.97 -1.66
CA ILE A 228 -5.79 -16.50 -0.38
C ILE A 228 -7.27 -16.17 -0.23
N THR A 229 -8.10 -17.19 -0.04
CA THR A 229 -9.51 -17.03 0.30
C THR A 229 -9.69 -17.31 1.78
N ILE A 230 -10.26 -16.37 2.54
CA ILE A 230 -10.64 -16.58 3.95
C ILE A 230 -11.97 -17.33 3.97
N ILE A 231 -11.96 -18.56 4.48
CA ILE A 231 -13.13 -19.43 4.61
C ILE A 231 -13.84 -19.14 5.94
N ASN A 232 -13.06 -18.96 7.01
CA ASN A 232 -13.58 -18.72 8.35
C ASN A 232 -12.87 -17.51 8.99
N HIS A 233 -13.55 -16.35 8.97
CA HIS A 233 -13.03 -15.09 9.54
C HIS A 233 -12.93 -15.14 11.06
N GLU A 234 -13.85 -15.83 11.73
CA GLU A 234 -13.90 -15.94 13.19
C GLU A 234 -12.69 -16.69 13.72
N LYS A 235 -12.45 -17.90 13.24
CA LYS A 235 -11.27 -18.71 13.60
C LYS A 235 -9.95 -17.99 13.29
N LEU A 236 -9.90 -17.24 12.19
CA LEU A 236 -8.70 -16.47 11.84
C LEU A 236 -8.46 -15.33 12.85
N ARG A 237 -9.51 -14.69 13.36
CA ARG A 237 -9.43 -13.65 14.40
C ARG A 237 -9.11 -14.22 15.77
N GLU A 238 -9.66 -15.37 16.13
CA GLU A 238 -9.30 -16.08 17.37
C GLU A 238 -7.78 -16.33 17.45
N ILE A 239 -7.16 -16.72 16.33
CA ILE A 239 -5.70 -16.91 16.26
C ILE A 239 -4.94 -15.60 16.51
N VAL A 240 -5.48 -14.45 16.12
CA VAL A 240 -4.84 -13.13 16.34
C VAL A 240 -4.91 -12.72 17.81
N GLU A 241 -5.96 -13.12 18.51
CA GLU A 241 -6.28 -12.72 19.89
C GLU A 241 -5.75 -13.68 20.96
N SER A 242 -5.48 -14.94 20.60
CA SER A 242 -4.89 -15.98 21.46
C SER A 242 -3.45 -15.67 21.84
#